data_AF-A0A7X0A4L4-F1
#
_entry.id   AF-A0A7X0A4L4-F1
#
_cell.length_a   1.000
_cell.length_b   1.000
_cell.length_c   1.000
_cell.angle_alpha   90.00
_cell.angle_beta   90.00
_cell.angle_gamma   90.00
#
_symmetry.space_group_name_H-M   'P 1'
#
loop_
_entity.id
_entity.type
_entity.pdbx_description
1 polymer ?
#
loop_
_entity_poly.entity_id
_entity_poly.type
_entity_poly.pdbx_seq_one_letter_code
_entity_poly.pdbx_strand_id
1 'polypeptide(L)'
;MNFNFITGREDSQAGSNLNLITKQTFFHSIDGRVGYFDKANFTEMTTQMKDGAPALLKQYREFFNCVKEGLKITSGISRNIHKTNLEPYYYLNFSTANLSVGVTIYDVDRLGQFIKDYAYGIIRTDFTLEDLIQEATVN
;
A
#
# COMPACT_ATOMS: atom_id res chain seq x y z
N MET A 1 -42.16 -12.17 12.78
CA MET A 1 -40.91 -11.63 12.19
C MET A 1 -39.78 -12.12 13.06
N ASN A 2 -38.97 -13.07 12.58
CA ASN A 2 -37.85 -13.63 13.35
C ASN A 2 -36.57 -12.85 13.05
N PHE A 3 -36.00 -12.24 14.07
CA PHE A 3 -34.66 -11.66 14.03
C PHE A 3 -33.66 -12.76 14.41
N ASN A 4 -32.85 -13.21 13.45
CA ASN A 4 -31.67 -14.01 13.74
C ASN A 4 -30.51 -13.05 14.03
N PHE A 5 -30.18 -12.91 15.31
CA PHE A 5 -28.88 -12.40 15.74
C PHE A 5 -27.85 -13.51 15.50
N ILE A 6 -26.87 -13.27 14.62
CA ILE A 6 -25.70 -14.16 14.54
C ILE A 6 -24.78 -13.77 15.70
N THR A 7 -24.93 -14.50 16.80
CA THR A 7 -23.94 -14.64 17.87
C THR A 7 -22.83 -15.57 17.40
N GLY A 8 -21.58 -15.13 17.59
CA GLY A 8 -20.39 -15.99 17.65
C GLY A 8 -19.90 -16.54 16.31
N ARG A 9 -18.82 -15.95 15.78
CA ARG A 9 -17.80 -16.78 15.12
C ARG A 9 -16.69 -17.02 16.12
N GLU A 10 -16.62 -18.28 16.50
CA GLU A 10 -15.63 -18.92 17.34
C GLU A 10 -14.22 -18.69 16.81
N ASP A 11 -13.27 -18.50 17.73
CA ASP A 11 -11.85 -18.70 17.49
C ASP A 11 -11.62 -20.01 16.75
N SER A 12 -11.35 -19.93 15.45
CA SER A 12 -10.92 -21.04 14.61
C SER A 12 -9.70 -20.57 13.85
N GLN A 13 -8.58 -21.25 14.08
CA GLN A 13 -7.28 -21.06 13.43
C GLN A 13 -7.43 -20.66 11.95
N ALA A 14 -7.27 -19.37 11.64
CA ALA A 14 -7.10 -18.91 10.26
C ALA A 14 -5.62 -19.04 9.91
N GLY A 15 -5.23 -20.20 9.39
CA GLY A 15 -4.01 -20.32 8.60
C GLY A 15 -4.03 -19.21 7.55
N SER A 16 -3.17 -18.21 7.75
CA SER A 16 -3.13 -16.97 6.96
C SER A 16 -2.68 -17.28 5.54
N ASN A 17 -3.60 -17.70 4.67
CA ASN A 17 -3.44 -17.58 3.22
C ASN A 17 -3.62 -16.11 2.85
N LEU A 18 -2.66 -15.28 3.26
CA LEU A 18 -2.56 -13.90 2.81
C LEU A 18 -2.18 -13.93 1.33
N ASN A 19 -2.88 -13.14 0.52
CA ASN A 19 -2.54 -13.05 -0.90
C ASN A 19 -1.21 -12.29 -1.02
N LEU A 20 -0.16 -13.00 -1.45
CA LEU A 20 1.11 -12.37 -1.75
C LEU A 20 0.96 -11.58 -3.05
N ILE A 21 1.10 -10.25 -2.95
CA ILE A 21 1.19 -9.37 -4.11
C ILE A 21 2.66 -9.34 -4.52
N THR A 22 2.91 -9.79 -5.75
CA THR A 22 4.20 -9.68 -6.43
C THR A 22 4.30 -8.36 -7.19
N LYS A 23 5.51 -7.96 -7.57
CA LYS A 23 5.75 -6.80 -8.45
C LYS A 23 4.93 -6.84 -9.75
N GLN A 24 4.72 -8.03 -10.32
CA GLN A 24 3.89 -8.20 -11.51
C GLN A 24 2.42 -7.93 -11.21
N THR A 25 1.87 -8.52 -10.15
CA THR A 25 0.45 -8.32 -9.74
C THR A 25 0.16 -6.91 -9.23
N PHE A 26 1.19 -6.19 -8.79
CA PHE A 26 1.06 -4.80 -8.37
C PHE A 26 0.66 -3.92 -9.56
N PHE A 27 1.26 -4.16 -10.72
CA PHE A 27 0.98 -3.42 -11.97
C PHE A 27 -0.08 -4.07 -12.87
N HIS A 28 -0.12 -5.39 -12.90
CA HIS A 28 -0.95 -6.15 -13.82
C HIS A 28 -2.04 -6.94 -13.09
N SER A 29 -3.19 -7.03 -13.74
CA SER A 29 -4.24 -7.95 -13.37
C SER A 29 -3.78 -9.39 -13.55
N ILE A 30 -3.89 -10.22 -12.51
CA ILE A 30 -4.07 -11.66 -12.70
C ILE A 30 -5.55 -11.93 -12.42
N ASP A 31 -6.22 -12.64 -13.33
CA ASP A 31 -7.62 -13.06 -13.21
C ASP A 31 -8.69 -11.95 -13.25
N GLY A 32 -8.46 -10.88 -14.03
CA GLY A 32 -9.49 -9.87 -14.32
C GLY A 32 -9.76 -8.86 -13.19
N ARG A 33 -8.95 -8.86 -12.13
CA ARG A 33 -8.94 -7.80 -11.09
C ARG A 33 -7.92 -6.71 -11.41
N VAL A 34 -8.29 -5.44 -11.28
CA VAL A 34 -7.36 -4.32 -11.53
C VAL A 34 -6.15 -4.42 -10.58
N GLY A 35 -4.94 -4.14 -11.06
CA GLY A 35 -3.74 -3.96 -10.23
C GLY A 35 -3.89 -2.77 -9.26
N TYR A 36 -2.89 -2.54 -8.42
CA TYR A 36 -2.92 -1.43 -7.46
C TYR A 36 -2.38 -0.11 -8.03
N PHE A 37 -1.62 -0.20 -9.12
CA PHE A 37 -1.04 0.97 -9.77
C PHE A 37 -0.88 0.69 -11.27
N ASP A 38 -1.18 1.67 -12.13
CA ASP A 38 -0.85 1.55 -13.54
C ASP A 38 0.66 1.71 -13.78
N LYS A 39 1.23 0.87 -14.66
CA LYS A 39 2.69 0.85 -14.92
C LYS A 39 3.19 2.16 -15.56
N ALA A 40 2.41 2.77 -16.46
CA ALA A 40 2.79 4.01 -17.12
C ALA A 40 2.73 5.18 -16.13
N ASN A 41 1.64 5.29 -15.36
CA ASN A 41 1.48 6.32 -14.33
C ASN A 41 2.58 6.21 -13.26
N PHE A 42 2.94 5.00 -12.84
CA PHE A 42 4.02 4.77 -11.88
C PHE A 42 5.38 5.23 -12.42
N THR A 43 5.66 4.95 -13.68
CA THR A 43 6.91 5.36 -14.34
C THR A 43 7.01 6.89 -14.42
N GLU A 44 5.93 7.56 -14.83
CA GLU A 44 5.87 9.01 -14.88
C GLU A 44 6.05 9.62 -13.49
N MET A 45 5.29 9.13 -12.50
CA MET A 45 5.36 9.60 -11.11
C MET A 45 6.78 9.46 -10.54
N THR A 46 7.41 8.29 -10.70
CA THR A 46 8.76 8.06 -10.15
C THR A 46 9.84 8.88 -10.87
N THR A 47 9.67 9.16 -12.16
CA THR A 47 10.54 10.07 -12.92
C THR A 47 10.43 11.50 -12.37
N GLN A 48 9.21 12.02 -12.22
CA GLN A 48 8.96 13.35 -11.65
C GLN A 48 9.51 13.47 -10.21
N MET A 49 9.38 12.41 -9.40
CA MET A 49 9.93 12.41 -8.03
C MET A 49 11.45 12.44 -7.99
N LYS A 50 12.14 11.77 -8.92
CA LYS A 50 13.61 11.78 -8.99
C LYS A 50 14.15 13.19 -9.28
N ASP A 51 13.50 13.89 -10.19
CA ASP A 51 14.00 15.18 -10.68
C ASP A 51 13.45 16.37 -9.89
N GLY A 52 12.17 16.31 -9.48
CA GLY A 52 11.45 17.44 -8.89
C GLY A 52 11.09 17.30 -7.40
N ALA A 53 11.10 16.09 -6.84
CA ALA A 53 10.64 15.88 -5.46
C ALA A 53 11.35 14.70 -4.74
N PRO A 54 12.68 14.76 -4.53
CA PRO A 54 13.45 13.65 -3.95
C PRO A 54 13.03 13.30 -2.51
N ALA A 55 12.49 14.26 -1.76
CA ALA A 55 11.91 14.01 -0.44
C ALA A 55 10.69 13.07 -0.51
N LEU A 56 9.87 13.20 -1.55
CA LEU A 56 8.72 12.33 -1.77
C LEU A 56 9.16 10.92 -2.19
N LEU A 57 10.20 10.81 -3.02
CA LEU A 57 10.80 9.52 -3.36
C LEU A 57 11.25 8.76 -2.10
N LYS A 58 11.87 9.47 -1.15
CA LYS A 58 12.27 8.89 0.15
C LYS A 58 11.08 8.38 0.95
N GLN A 59 9.95 9.11 0.95
CA GLN A 59 8.72 8.68 1.62
C GLN A 59 8.14 7.39 1.03
N TYR A 60 8.10 7.28 -0.31
CA TYR A 60 7.66 6.07 -0.99
C TYR A 60 8.59 4.88 -0.71
N ARG A 61 9.90 5.10 -0.71
CA ARG A 61 10.89 4.06 -0.37
C ARG A 61 10.65 3.54 1.04
N GLU A 62 10.50 4.43 2.01
CA GLU A 62 10.27 4.07 3.40
C GLU A 62 8.97 3.30 3.58
N PHE A 63 7.90 3.72 2.90
CA PHE A 63 6.62 3.02 2.90
C PHE A 63 6.75 1.58 2.39
N PHE A 64 7.31 1.37 1.20
CA PHE A 64 7.45 0.02 0.65
C PHE A 64 8.40 -0.87 1.48
N ASN A 65 9.43 -0.28 2.10
CA ASN A 65 10.28 -1.01 3.05
C ASN A 65 9.49 -1.47 4.29
N CYS A 66 8.71 -0.57 4.90
CA CYS A 66 7.87 -0.93 6.05
C CYS A 66 6.86 -2.04 5.69
N VAL A 67 6.25 -1.95 4.51
CA VAL A 67 5.27 -2.94 4.03
C VAL A 67 5.94 -4.30 3.81
N LYS A 68 7.11 -4.33 3.14
CA LYS A 68 7.94 -5.53 2.93
C LYS A 68 8.39 -6.19 4.23
N GLU A 69 8.80 -5.39 5.21
CA GLU A 69 9.20 -5.85 6.54
C GLU A 69 8.01 -6.35 7.39
N GLY A 70 6.77 -6.14 6.91
CA GLY A 70 5.57 -6.61 7.60
C GLY A 70 5.15 -5.74 8.79
N LEU A 71 5.55 -4.46 8.81
CA LEU A 71 5.18 -3.55 9.90
C LEU A 71 3.69 -3.26 9.87
N LYS A 72 3.08 -3.23 11.07
CA LYS A 72 1.65 -2.92 11.19
C LYS A 72 1.42 -1.42 11.08
N ILE A 73 0.38 -1.03 10.35
CA ILE A 73 -0.15 0.33 10.37
C ILE A 73 -1.00 0.49 11.64
N THR A 74 -0.64 1.42 12.52
CA THR A 74 -1.25 1.56 13.86
C THR A 74 -2.17 2.76 14.03
N SER A 75 -2.13 3.72 13.11
CA SER A 75 -3.10 4.81 13.04
C SER A 75 -4.24 4.47 12.06
N GLY A 76 -5.44 4.98 12.32
CA GLY A 76 -6.56 4.86 11.37
C GLY A 76 -6.20 5.44 9.99
N ILE A 77 -6.48 4.68 8.92
CA ILE A 77 -6.19 5.12 7.55
C ILE A 77 -7.18 6.22 7.15
N SER A 78 -6.70 7.46 7.14
CA SER A 78 -7.49 8.62 6.76
C SER A 78 -6.91 9.28 5.53
N ARG A 79 -7.75 9.49 4.51
CA ARG A 79 -7.41 10.24 3.31
C ARG A 79 -7.53 11.74 3.61
N ASN A 80 -6.47 12.49 3.40
CA ASN A 80 -6.36 13.93 3.60
C ASN A 80 -6.16 14.63 2.25
N ILE A 81 -6.27 15.97 2.22
CA ILE A 81 -6.00 16.80 1.05
C ILE A 81 -4.93 17.82 1.43
N HIS A 82 -3.85 17.90 0.65
CA HIS A 82 -2.77 18.83 0.92
C HIS A 82 -3.18 20.25 0.53
N LYS A 83 -2.95 21.21 1.43
CA LYS A 83 -3.52 22.56 1.32
C LYS A 83 -2.99 23.38 0.13
N THR A 84 -1.76 23.09 -0.31
CA THR A 84 -1.07 23.91 -1.33
C THR A 84 -1.31 23.41 -2.75
N ASN A 85 -1.18 22.11 -2.98
CA ASN A 85 -1.30 21.48 -4.31
C ASN A 85 -2.64 20.76 -4.49
N LEU A 86 -3.49 20.72 -3.46
CA LEU A 86 -4.81 20.06 -3.47
C LEU A 86 -4.77 18.56 -3.74
N GLU A 87 -3.59 17.94 -3.63
CA GLU A 87 -3.41 16.52 -3.89
C GLU A 87 -3.84 15.68 -2.68
N PRO A 88 -4.60 14.59 -2.90
CA PRO A 88 -5.02 13.68 -1.84
C PRO A 88 -3.84 12.82 -1.36
N TYR A 89 -3.75 12.60 -0.04
CA TYR A 89 -2.68 11.80 0.55
C TYR A 89 -3.10 11.04 1.80
N TYR A 90 -2.33 10.03 2.18
CA TYR A 90 -2.41 9.31 3.44
C TYR A 90 -1.20 9.64 4.31
N TYR A 91 -1.47 9.89 5.59
CA TYR A 91 -0.44 9.89 6.62
C TYR A 91 -0.54 8.57 7.40
N LEU A 92 0.52 7.78 7.38
CA LEU A 92 0.55 6.43 7.92
C LEU A 92 1.63 6.32 8.99
N ASN A 93 1.30 5.74 10.13
CA ASN A 93 2.27 5.35 11.14
C ASN A 93 2.41 3.83 11.14
N PHE A 94 3.61 3.38 10.81
CA PHE A 94 4.04 2.00 10.94
C PHE A 94 4.69 1.81 12.29
N SER A 95 4.42 0.71 12.99
CA SER A 95 5.15 0.44 14.22
C SER A 95 5.42 -1.04 14.49
N THR A 96 6.56 -1.27 15.15
CA THR A 96 6.92 -2.51 15.85
C THR A 96 6.97 -2.24 17.35
N ALA A 97 7.37 -3.24 18.14
CA ALA A 97 7.61 -3.05 19.57
C ALA A 97 8.67 -1.97 19.88
N ASN A 98 9.59 -1.70 18.96
CA ASN A 98 10.78 -0.86 19.22
C ASN A 98 10.94 0.31 18.24
N LEU A 99 10.07 0.45 17.24
CA LEU A 99 10.19 1.44 16.17
C LEU A 99 8.83 1.98 15.77
N SER A 100 8.75 3.29 15.53
CA SER A 100 7.60 3.95 14.90
C SER A 100 8.10 4.79 13.73
N VAL A 101 7.54 4.56 12.53
CA VAL A 101 7.90 5.26 11.29
C VAL A 101 6.66 5.92 10.72
N GLY A 102 6.70 7.24 10.58
CA GLY A 102 5.63 8.03 9.96
C GLY A 102 5.96 8.33 8.51
N VAL A 103 5.07 7.97 7.59
CA VAL A 103 5.22 8.24 6.15
C VAL A 103 4.01 8.95 5.56
N THR A 104 4.25 9.75 4.52
CA THR A 104 3.22 10.46 3.74
C THR A 104 3.22 9.97 2.30
N ILE A 105 2.08 9.43 1.85
CA ILE A 105 1.92 8.82 0.52
C ILE A 105 0.76 9.47 -0.22
N TYR A 106 0.98 9.98 -1.43
CA TYR A 106 -0.10 10.53 -2.25
C TYR A 106 -1.00 9.42 -2.81
N ASP A 107 -2.31 9.69 -2.82
CA ASP A 107 -3.32 8.75 -3.29
C ASP A 107 -3.45 8.83 -4.81
N VAL A 108 -2.56 8.10 -5.49
CA VAL A 108 -2.54 7.97 -6.95
C VAL A 108 -3.10 6.60 -7.34
N ASP A 109 -3.88 6.55 -8.42
CA ASP A 109 -4.56 5.35 -8.92
C ASP A 109 -5.33 4.59 -7.83
N ARG A 110 -4.92 3.35 -7.52
CA ARG A 110 -5.55 2.48 -6.51
C ARG A 110 -4.64 2.26 -5.30
N LEU A 111 -3.66 3.14 -5.07
CA LEU A 111 -2.74 3.02 -3.94
C LEU A 111 -3.46 3.14 -2.59
N GLY A 112 -4.52 3.93 -2.50
CA GLY A 112 -5.39 3.95 -1.32
C GLY A 112 -6.06 2.60 -1.03
N GLN A 113 -6.39 1.81 -2.05
CA GLN A 113 -6.90 0.45 -1.86
C GLN A 113 -5.80 -0.51 -1.41
N PHE A 114 -4.59 -0.39 -1.97
CA PHE A 114 -3.42 -1.16 -1.54
C PHE A 114 -3.14 -0.99 -0.04
N ILE A 115 -3.12 0.27 0.42
CA ILE A 115 -2.88 0.61 1.83
C ILE A 115 -3.94 -0.04 2.74
N LYS A 116 -5.21 0.00 2.34
CA LYS A 116 -6.31 -0.63 3.09
C LYS A 116 -6.19 -2.15 3.12
N ASP A 117 -5.99 -2.77 1.97
CA ASP A 117 -5.85 -4.23 1.87
C ASP A 117 -4.67 -4.73 2.70
N TYR A 118 -3.56 -3.98 2.72
CA TYR A 118 -2.41 -4.28 3.57
C TYR A 118 -2.75 -4.14 5.06
N ALA A 119 -3.32 -3.01 5.48
CA ALA A 119 -3.66 -2.78 6.89
C ALA A 119 -4.68 -3.77 7.45
N TYR A 120 -5.62 -4.24 6.63
CA TYR A 120 -6.59 -5.26 7.01
C TYR A 120 -6.03 -6.68 6.98
N GLY A 121 -4.75 -6.85 6.62
CA GLY A 121 -4.15 -8.18 6.49
C GLY A 121 -4.88 -9.01 5.44
N ILE A 122 -5.21 -8.43 4.29
CA ILE A 122 -5.72 -9.15 3.12
C ILE A 122 -4.54 -9.56 2.23
N ILE A 123 -3.52 -8.71 2.17
CA ILE A 123 -2.33 -8.89 1.33
C ILE A 123 -1.02 -8.83 2.13
N ARG A 124 0.05 -9.36 1.53
CA ARG A 124 1.45 -9.12 1.90
C ARG A 124 2.28 -8.84 0.66
N THR A 125 3.46 -8.26 0.82
CA THR A 125 4.42 -8.00 -0.27
C THR A 125 5.82 -8.46 0.12
N ASP A 126 6.66 -8.71 -0.88
CA ASP A 126 8.07 -9.06 -0.71
C ASP A 126 9.03 -8.11 -1.47
N PHE A 127 8.48 -7.09 -2.14
CA PHE A 127 9.21 -6.14 -2.98
C PHE A 127 9.45 -4.78 -2.31
N THR A 128 10.47 -4.08 -2.78
CA THR A 128 10.80 -2.69 -2.45
C THR A 128 10.31 -1.72 -3.54
N LEU A 129 10.46 -0.41 -3.31
CA LEU A 129 10.20 0.58 -4.35
C LEU A 129 11.13 0.37 -5.57
N GLU A 130 12.39 0.01 -5.33
CA GLU A 130 13.39 -0.23 -6.36
C GLU A 130 13.02 -1.43 -7.24
N ASP A 131 12.51 -2.50 -6.65
CA ASP A 131 12.00 -3.66 -7.39
C ASP A 131 10.84 -3.27 -8.31
N LEU A 132 9.94 -2.40 -7.81
CA LEU A 132 8.81 -1.87 -8.59
C LEU A 132 9.27 -0.95 -9.73
N ILE A 133 10.26 -0.08 -9.49
CA ILE A 133 10.85 0.78 -10.52
C ILE A 133 11.50 -0.07 -11.61
N GLN A 134 12.26 -1.09 -11.24
CA GLN A 134 12.89 -1.98 -12.20
C GLN A 134 11.83 -2.70 -13.05
N GLU A 135 10.82 -3.30 -12.43
CA GLU A 135 9.70 -3.96 -13.11
C GLU A 135 8.92 -3.01 -14.04
N ALA A 136 8.76 -1.75 -13.63
CA ALA A 136 8.10 -0.72 -14.42
C ALA A 136 8.91 -0.36 -15.70
N THR A 137 10.23 -0.42 -15.62
CA THR A 137 11.13 -0.08 -16.74
C THR A 137 11.43 -1.22 -17.71
N VAL A 138 11.22 -2.48 -17.31
CA VAL A 138 11.44 -3.64 -18.18
C VAL A 138 10.16 -3.89 -18.97
N ASN A 139 10.23 -3.84 -20.31
CA ASN A 139 9.09 -4.10 -21.21
C ASN A 139 8.64 -5.56 -21.17
#